data_AF-A0A9D7NHQ2-F1
#
_entry.id   AF-A0A9D7NHQ2-F1
#
_cell.length_a   1.000
_cell.length_b   1.000
_cell.length_c   1.000
_cell.angle_alpha   90.00
_cell.angle_beta   90.00
_cell.angle_gamma   90.00
#
_symmetry.space_group_name_H-M   'P 1'
#
loop_
_entity.id
_entity.type
_entity.pdbx_description
1 polymer ?
#
loop_
_entity_poly.entity_id
_entity_poly.type
_entity_poly.pdbx_seq_one_letter_code
_entity_poly.pdbx_strand_id
1 'polypeptide(L)'
;MDGWVLAFQLGQKWIDNVAQVFGGLAVGAFGFIIFRNLVLALAGPFMSLLSERVENRLRGQASATFNMSAFLSDMARGVRIALRLIVRELFFTILLFLLGLIPGLAILTTPMIFIVQAYYAGAGNLDFALERHFRVRDSVRFVRQNRGLAIGNGAVYLLLLLSVVGFLVALPLATIAATVETVKKIKQ
;
A
#
# COMPACT_ATOMS: atom_id res chain seq x y z
N MET A 1 -42.68 12.38 30.29
CA MET A 1 -41.26 12.60 29.94
C MET A 1 -41.20 13.87 29.13
N ASP A 2 -40.46 14.87 29.61
CA ASP A 2 -40.40 16.18 28.96
C ASP A 2 -39.74 16.08 27.59
N GLY A 3 -40.27 16.80 26.60
CA GLY A 3 -39.76 16.75 25.20
C GLY A 3 -38.26 17.06 25.09
N TRP A 4 -37.72 17.84 26.03
CA TRP A 4 -36.29 18.12 26.15
C TRP A 4 -35.46 16.88 26.49
N VAL A 5 -35.97 15.98 27.34
CA VAL A 5 -35.31 14.71 27.69
C VAL A 5 -35.30 13.79 26.47
N LEU A 6 -36.39 13.74 25.71
CA LEU A 6 -36.47 12.94 24.49
C LEU A 6 -35.50 13.47 23.41
N ALA A 7 -35.46 14.79 23.19
CA ALA A 7 -34.52 15.41 22.24
C ALA A 7 -33.05 15.16 22.63
N PHE A 8 -32.73 15.25 23.92
CA PHE A 8 -31.39 14.94 24.43
C PHE A 8 -31.02 13.46 24.22
N GLN A 9 -31.93 12.52 24.53
CA GLN A 9 -31.71 11.08 24.33
C GLN A 9 -31.56 10.72 22.84
N LEU A 10 -32.32 11.36 21.95
CA LEU A 10 -32.17 11.17 20.50
C LEU A 10 -30.83 11.71 19.99
N GLY A 11 -30.39 12.87 20.49
CA GLY A 11 -29.08 13.44 20.19
C GLY A 11 -27.94 12.54 20.65
N GLN A 12 -27.99 12.03 21.89
CA GLN A 12 -27.00 11.09 22.42
C GLN A 12 -26.93 9.82 21.57
N LYS A 13 -28.07 9.17 21.30
CA LYS A 13 -28.12 7.99 20.44
C LYS A 13 -27.56 8.24 19.04
N TRP A 14 -27.82 9.42 18.47
CA TRP A 14 -27.27 9.78 17.17
C TRP A 14 -25.75 9.90 17.22
N ILE A 15 -25.20 10.59 18.22
CA ILE A 15 -23.75 10.72 18.42
C ILE A 15 -23.10 9.36 18.64
N ASP A 16 -23.71 8.50 19.48
CA ASP A 16 -23.19 7.16 19.78
C ASP A 16 -23.16 6.28 18.52
N ASN A 17 -24.23 6.30 17.72
CA ASN A 17 -24.29 5.54 16.47
C ASN A 17 -23.24 6.02 15.45
N VAL A 18 -23.09 7.34 15.31
CA VAL A 18 -22.06 7.94 14.44
C VAL A 18 -20.68 7.54 14.94
N ALA A 19 -20.38 7.74 16.23
CA ALA A 19 -19.09 7.38 16.82
C ALA A 19 -18.77 5.89 16.66
N GLN A 20 -19.74 5.00 16.82
CA GLN A 20 -19.55 3.57 16.67
C GLN A 20 -19.27 3.16 15.22
N VAL A 21 -20.00 3.71 14.25
CA VAL A 21 -19.78 3.42 12.82
C VAL A 21 -18.42 3.96 12.37
N PHE A 22 -18.12 5.23 12.63
CA PHE A 22 -16.85 5.84 12.23
C PHE A 22 -15.66 5.23 12.98
N GLY A 23 -15.85 4.91 14.27
CA GLY A 23 -14.84 4.21 15.08
C GLY A 23 -14.55 2.81 14.54
N GLY A 24 -15.59 2.02 14.22
CA GLY A 24 -15.44 0.70 13.62
C GLY A 24 -14.74 0.75 12.25
N LEU A 25 -15.14 1.68 11.39
CA LEU A 25 -14.50 1.90 10.08
C LEU A 25 -13.03 2.30 10.23
N ALA A 26 -12.72 3.19 11.18
CA ALA A 26 -11.35 3.60 11.46
C ALA A 26 -10.50 2.41 11.91
N VAL A 27 -10.96 1.63 12.90
CA VAL A 27 -10.24 0.44 13.38
C VAL A 27 -10.03 -0.57 12.26
N GLY A 28 -11.06 -0.85 11.45
CA GLY A 28 -10.96 -1.76 10.31
C GLY A 28 -9.96 -1.27 9.25
N ALA A 29 -10.03 0.01 8.88
CA ALA A 29 -9.14 0.60 7.88
C ALA A 29 -7.68 0.62 8.36
N PHE A 30 -7.41 1.08 9.58
CA PHE A 30 -6.05 1.08 10.14
C PHE A 30 -5.52 -0.33 10.33
N GLY A 31 -6.34 -1.25 10.83
CA GLY A 31 -6.00 -2.67 10.96
C GLY A 31 -5.61 -3.26 9.61
N PHE A 32 -6.39 -2.99 8.56
CA PHE A 32 -6.10 -3.44 7.20
C PHE A 32 -4.79 -2.85 6.66
N ILE A 33 -4.55 -1.55 6.83
CA ILE A 33 -3.31 -0.88 6.37
C ILE A 33 -2.09 -1.49 7.05
N ILE A 34 -2.16 -1.68 8.37
CA ILE A 34 -1.07 -2.28 9.15
C ILE A 34 -0.84 -3.72 8.71
N PHE A 35 -1.90 -4.53 8.65
CA PHE A 35 -1.82 -5.94 8.24
C PHE A 35 -1.23 -6.10 6.85
N ARG A 36 -1.74 -5.36 5.85
CA ARG A 36 -1.24 -5.40 4.48
C ARG A 36 0.25 -5.07 4.42
N ASN A 37 0.67 -4.00 5.09
CA ASN A 37 2.06 -3.59 5.07
C ASN A 37 2.97 -4.55 5.86
N LEU A 38 2.44 -5.23 6.88
CA LEU A 38 3.14 -6.31 7.57
C LEU A 38 3.38 -7.49 6.63
N VAL A 39 2.35 -7.92 5.88
CA VAL A 39 2.48 -8.97 4.85
C VAL A 39 3.55 -8.58 3.84
N LEU A 40 3.53 -7.34 3.35
CA LEU A 40 4.52 -6.83 2.40
C LEU A 40 5.95 -6.85 2.99
N ALA A 41 6.12 -6.42 4.24
CA ALA A 41 7.43 -6.41 4.91
C ALA A 41 7.98 -7.83 5.16
N LEU A 42 7.13 -8.75 5.60
CA LEU A 42 7.52 -10.14 5.87
C LEU A 42 7.81 -10.92 4.57
N ALA A 43 7.03 -10.67 3.53
CA ALA A 43 7.22 -11.29 2.22
C ALA A 43 8.30 -10.60 1.38
N GLY A 44 8.71 -9.38 1.75
CA GLY A 44 9.68 -8.56 1.03
C GLY A 44 10.96 -9.28 0.60
N PRO A 45 11.59 -10.14 1.43
CA PRO A 45 12.79 -10.86 1.03
C PRO A 45 12.52 -11.85 -0.12
N PHE A 46 11.38 -12.53 -0.08
CA PHE A 46 10.97 -13.45 -1.14
C PHE A 46 10.58 -12.70 -2.41
N MET A 47 9.92 -11.55 -2.27
CA MET A 47 9.51 -10.72 -3.40
C MET A 47 10.70 -10.04 -4.08
N SER A 48 11.71 -9.63 -3.33
CA SER A 48 13.00 -9.18 -3.86
C SER A 48 13.64 -10.26 -4.74
N LEU A 49 13.80 -11.48 -4.24
CA LEU A 49 14.33 -12.63 -5.00
C LEU A 49 13.47 -12.97 -6.23
N LEU A 50 12.14 -12.90 -6.09
CA LEU A 50 11.22 -13.13 -7.21
C LEU A 50 11.43 -12.08 -8.31
N SER A 51 11.48 -10.80 -7.92
CA SER A 51 11.70 -9.70 -8.86
C SER A 51 13.05 -9.81 -9.56
N GLU A 52 14.09 -10.26 -8.87
CA GLU A 52 15.41 -10.51 -9.47
C GLU A 52 15.34 -11.61 -10.53
N ARG A 53 14.69 -12.74 -10.22
CA ARG A 53 14.50 -13.84 -11.18
C ARG A 53 13.71 -13.42 -12.42
N VAL A 54 12.66 -12.62 -12.23
CA VAL A 54 11.87 -12.06 -13.34
C VAL A 54 12.74 -11.13 -14.18
N GLU A 55 13.50 -10.24 -13.55
CA GLU A 55 14.39 -9.32 -14.24
C GLU A 55 15.49 -10.04 -15.03
N ASN A 56 16.13 -11.06 -14.44
CA ASN A 56 17.15 -11.88 -15.08
C ASN A 56 16.57 -12.60 -16.30
N ARG A 57 15.34 -13.12 -16.19
CA ARG A 57 14.62 -13.75 -17.31
C ARG A 57 14.33 -12.76 -18.44
N LEU A 58 14.00 -11.51 -18.13
CA LEU A 58 13.76 -10.45 -19.11
C LEU A 58 15.06 -9.91 -19.75
N ARG A 59 16.19 -10.00 -19.05
CA ARG A 59 17.51 -9.52 -19.52
C ARG A 59 18.34 -10.61 -20.21
N GLY A 60 17.97 -11.89 -20.08
CA GLY A 60 18.74 -13.01 -20.60
C GLY A 60 20.07 -13.22 -19.86
N GLN A 61 20.18 -12.75 -18.62
CA GLN A 61 21.39 -12.86 -17.80
C GLN A 61 21.24 -14.00 -16.78
N ALA A 62 22.34 -14.70 -16.48
CA ALA A 62 22.36 -15.72 -15.43
C ALA A 62 22.24 -15.07 -14.05
N SER A 63 21.48 -15.71 -13.15
CA SER A 63 21.25 -15.24 -11.78
C SER A 63 22.56 -15.03 -11.02
N ALA A 64 22.67 -13.96 -10.24
CA ALA A 64 23.76 -13.80 -9.30
C ALA A 64 23.71 -14.90 -8.22
N THR A 65 24.87 -15.32 -7.72
CA THR A 65 24.98 -16.27 -6.61
C THR A 65 24.39 -15.67 -5.33
N PHE A 66 23.54 -16.45 -4.66
CA PHE A 66 22.88 -16.03 -3.40
C PHE A 66 23.91 -15.71 -2.31
N ASN A 67 23.83 -14.50 -1.74
CA ASN A 67 24.67 -14.06 -0.61
C ASN A 67 23.79 -13.67 0.57
N MET A 68 23.91 -14.42 1.68
CA MET A 68 23.10 -14.23 2.89
C MET A 68 23.34 -12.87 3.59
N SER A 69 24.55 -12.33 3.54
CA SER A 69 24.87 -11.04 4.17
C SER A 69 24.29 -9.87 3.37
N ALA A 70 24.38 -9.93 2.04
CA ALA A 70 23.71 -8.97 1.15
C ALA A 70 22.19 -9.01 1.35
N PHE A 71 21.62 -10.21 1.41
CA PHE A 71 20.20 -10.45 1.67
C PHE A 71 19.72 -9.79 2.98
N LEU A 72 20.42 -9.98 4.10
CA LEU A 72 20.06 -9.37 5.39
C LEU A 72 20.16 -7.83 5.36
N SER A 73 21.15 -7.28 4.66
CA SER A 73 21.29 -5.83 4.47
C SER A 73 20.13 -5.27 3.64
N ASP A 74 19.73 -5.96 2.58
CA ASP A 74 18.63 -5.58 1.71
C ASP A 74 17.28 -5.69 2.45
N MET A 75 17.10 -6.68 3.33
CA MET A 75 15.94 -6.76 4.22
C MET A 75 15.82 -5.56 5.15
N ALA A 76 16.91 -5.18 5.83
CA ALA A 76 16.91 -4.03 6.73
C ALA A 76 16.62 -2.71 5.99
N ARG A 77 17.10 -2.61 4.75
CA ARG A 77 16.77 -1.50 3.85
C ARG A 77 15.30 -1.52 3.44
N GLY A 78 14.75 -2.66 3.03
CA GLY A 78 13.35 -2.84 2.66
C GLY A 78 12.40 -2.46 3.78
N VAL A 79 12.70 -2.86 5.02
CA VAL A 79 11.92 -2.47 6.22
C VAL A 79 11.91 -0.94 6.41
N ARG A 80 13.05 -0.28 6.22
CA ARG A 80 13.15 1.19 6.35
C ARG A 80 12.31 1.92 5.29
N ILE A 81 12.25 1.39 4.08
CA ILE A 81 11.43 1.95 2.99
C ILE A 81 9.95 1.70 3.26
N ALA A 82 9.58 0.47 3.64
CA ALA A 82 8.23 0.10 4.01
C ALA A 82 7.70 1.00 5.14
N LEU A 83 8.49 1.22 6.20
CA LEU A 83 8.11 2.11 7.30
C LEU A 83 7.85 3.55 6.82
N ARG A 84 8.69 4.07 5.92
CA ARG A 84 8.50 5.40 5.33
C ARG A 84 7.23 5.48 4.47
N LEU A 85 6.90 4.43 3.73
CA LEU A 85 5.68 4.33 2.94
C LEU A 85 4.46 4.32 3.85
N ILE A 86 4.46 3.46 4.89
CA ILE A 86 3.38 3.35 5.89
C ILE A 86 3.10 4.69 6.56
N VAL A 87 4.14 5.38 7.04
CA VAL A 87 3.97 6.67 7.72
C VAL A 87 3.32 7.70 6.80
N ARG A 88 3.73 7.76 5.54
CA ARG A 88 3.14 8.69 4.56
C ARG A 88 1.73 8.27 4.15
N GLU A 89 1.50 6.99 3.95
CA GLU A 89 0.19 6.42 3.63
C GLU A 89 -0.82 6.73 4.73
N LEU A 90 -0.46 6.48 5.99
CA LEU A 90 -1.28 6.80 7.15
C LEU A 90 -1.56 8.29 7.25
N PHE A 91 -0.54 9.13 7.08
CA PHE A 91 -0.71 10.59 7.14
C PHE A 91 -1.75 11.09 6.14
N PHE A 92 -1.65 10.70 4.86
CA PHE A 92 -2.61 11.12 3.84
C PHE A 92 -3.99 10.47 4.04
N THR A 93 -4.02 9.22 4.49
CA THR A 93 -5.30 8.53 4.76
C THR A 93 -6.04 9.18 5.92
N ILE A 94 -5.36 9.51 7.03
CA ILE A 94 -5.94 10.24 8.16
C ILE A 94 -6.46 11.60 7.71
N LEU A 95 -5.68 12.35 6.94
CA LEU A 95 -6.09 13.66 6.45
C LEU A 95 -7.38 13.57 5.61
N LEU A 96 -7.43 12.63 4.66
CA LEU A 96 -8.62 12.42 3.82
C LEU A 96 -9.81 11.87 4.61
N PHE A 97 -9.56 11.02 5.60
CA PHE A 97 -10.59 10.49 6.49
C PHE A 97 -11.24 11.62 7.30
N LEU A 98 -10.43 12.50 7.91
CA LEU A 98 -10.92 13.66 8.65
C LEU A 98 -11.71 14.62 7.74
N LEU A 99 -11.25 14.86 6.51
CA LEU A 99 -12.00 15.63 5.52
C LEU A 99 -13.33 14.96 5.15
N GLY A 100 -13.38 13.63 5.14
CA GLY A 100 -14.59 12.85 4.86
C GLY A 100 -15.65 12.92 5.95
N LEU A 101 -15.31 13.38 7.15
CA LEU A 101 -16.28 13.60 8.23
C LEU A 101 -17.18 14.81 7.96
N ILE A 102 -16.80 15.69 7.03
CA ILE A 102 -17.63 16.81 6.59
C ILE A 102 -18.74 16.27 5.69
N PRO A 103 -20.03 16.53 6.01
CA PRO A 103 -21.16 16.09 5.19
C PRO A 103 -20.98 16.48 3.72
N GLY A 104 -21.18 15.52 2.81
CA GLY A 104 -21.02 15.71 1.36
C GLY A 104 -19.59 15.49 0.83
N LEU A 105 -18.53 15.67 1.64
CA LEU A 105 -17.15 15.44 1.16
C LEU A 105 -16.76 13.96 1.09
N ALA A 106 -17.46 13.09 1.83
CA ALA A 106 -17.19 11.65 1.83
C ALA A 106 -17.20 11.01 0.43
N ILE A 107 -18.02 11.52 -0.49
CA ILE A 107 -18.11 11.00 -1.88
C ILE A 107 -16.81 11.26 -2.67
N LEU A 108 -16.07 12.32 -2.31
CA LEU A 108 -14.79 12.66 -2.92
C LEU A 108 -13.63 12.01 -2.16
N THR A 109 -13.67 12.02 -0.83
CA THR A 109 -12.55 11.49 -0.03
C THR A 109 -12.44 9.97 -0.10
N THR A 110 -13.56 9.23 -0.23
CA THR A 110 -13.55 7.76 -0.35
C THR A 110 -12.74 7.25 -1.54
N PRO A 111 -13.00 7.66 -2.80
CA PRO A 111 -12.17 7.23 -3.93
C PRO A 111 -10.74 7.78 -3.83
N MET A 112 -10.52 8.96 -3.25
CA MET A 112 -9.17 9.48 -3.02
C MET A 112 -8.38 8.63 -2.04
N ILE A 113 -9.00 8.14 -0.97
CA ILE A 113 -8.37 7.19 -0.02
C ILE A 113 -7.96 5.94 -0.77
N PHE A 114 -8.84 5.37 -1.61
CA PHE A 114 -8.48 4.19 -2.41
C PHE A 114 -7.30 4.47 -3.35
N ILE A 115 -7.24 5.63 -4.01
CA ILE A 115 -6.11 6.02 -4.86
C ILE A 115 -4.82 6.15 -4.05
N VAL A 116 -4.88 6.74 -2.85
CA VAL A 116 -3.73 6.83 -1.94
C VAL A 116 -3.24 5.44 -1.56
N GLN A 117 -4.15 4.54 -1.16
CA GLN A 117 -3.84 3.16 -0.81
C GLN A 117 -3.21 2.42 -2.00
N ALA A 118 -3.79 2.55 -3.20
CA ALA A 118 -3.27 1.95 -4.42
C ALA A 118 -1.88 2.50 -4.76
N TYR A 119 -1.66 3.81 -4.67
CA TYR A 119 -0.35 4.41 -4.91
C TYR A 119 0.72 3.84 -3.98
N TYR A 120 0.47 3.78 -2.68
CA TYR A 120 1.46 3.29 -1.71
C TYR A 120 1.64 1.76 -1.79
N ALA A 121 0.60 1.01 -2.14
CA ALA A 121 0.69 -0.42 -2.43
C ALA A 121 1.57 -0.73 -3.63
N GLY A 122 1.31 -0.08 -4.76
CA GLY A 122 2.13 -0.29 -5.95
C GLY A 122 3.54 0.26 -5.78
N ALA A 123 3.73 1.35 -5.04
CA ALA A 123 5.05 1.86 -4.69
C ALA A 123 5.90 0.79 -3.96
N GLY A 124 5.29 0.06 -3.03
CA GLY A 124 5.93 -1.07 -2.35
C GLY A 124 6.34 -2.19 -3.31
N ASN A 125 5.43 -2.58 -4.21
CA ASN A 125 5.71 -3.63 -5.20
C ASN A 125 6.80 -3.23 -6.22
N LEU A 126 6.83 -1.96 -6.62
CA LEU A 126 7.85 -1.41 -7.52
C LEU A 126 9.23 -1.38 -6.85
N ASP A 127 9.29 -1.14 -5.55
CA ASP A 127 10.55 -1.00 -4.83
C ASP A 127 11.40 -2.28 -4.86
N PHE A 128 10.76 -3.46 -4.90
CA PHE A 128 11.47 -4.74 -5.11
C PHE A 128 12.31 -4.76 -6.39
N ALA A 129 11.85 -4.09 -7.46
CA ALA A 129 12.64 -3.95 -8.68
C ALA A 129 13.65 -2.79 -8.61
N LEU A 130 13.25 -1.68 -7.98
CA LEU A 130 14.05 -0.45 -7.93
C LEU A 130 15.24 -0.54 -6.97
N GLU A 131 15.17 -1.34 -5.91
CA GLU A 131 16.19 -1.41 -4.87
C GLU A 131 17.60 -1.74 -5.39
N ARG A 132 17.67 -2.48 -6.51
CA ARG A 132 18.90 -2.88 -7.21
C ARG A 132 19.52 -1.77 -8.06
N HIS A 133 18.71 -0.84 -8.54
CA HIS A 133 19.13 0.20 -9.49
C HIS A 133 19.25 1.58 -8.85
N PHE A 134 18.50 1.81 -7.78
CA PHE A 134 18.34 3.14 -7.19
C PHE A 134 18.58 3.11 -5.69
N ARG A 135 19.06 4.23 -5.15
CA ARG A 135 18.98 4.50 -3.71
C ARG A 135 17.53 4.86 -3.35
N VAL A 136 17.17 4.73 -2.07
CA VAL A 136 15.80 5.02 -1.56
C VAL A 136 15.22 6.34 -2.07
N ARG A 137 16.03 7.40 -2.12
CA ARG A 137 15.58 8.73 -2.57
C ARG A 137 15.20 8.73 -4.05
N ASP A 138 15.94 7.99 -4.86
CA ASP A 138 15.75 7.90 -6.30
C ASP A 138 14.62 6.92 -6.64
N SER A 139 14.44 5.82 -5.88
CA SER A 139 13.24 4.97 -5.98
C SER A 139 11.97 5.78 -5.77
N VAL A 140 11.93 6.62 -4.71
CA VAL A 140 10.79 7.50 -4.44
C VAL A 140 10.56 8.50 -5.56
N ARG A 141 11.63 9.03 -6.16
CA ARG A 141 11.53 9.95 -7.30
C ARG A 141 10.97 9.23 -8.54
N PHE A 142 11.45 8.03 -8.83
CA PHE A 142 10.97 7.20 -9.94
C PHE A 142 9.49 6.90 -9.80
N VAL A 143 9.04 6.44 -8.63
CA VAL A 143 7.62 6.17 -8.36
C VAL A 143 6.78 7.45 -8.50
N ARG A 144 7.29 8.60 -8.02
CA ARG A 144 6.62 9.90 -8.16
C ARG A 144 6.49 10.39 -9.60
N GLN A 145 7.43 10.03 -10.49
CA GLN A 145 7.36 10.31 -11.92
C GLN A 145 6.44 9.32 -12.65
N ASN A 146 6.28 8.11 -12.11
CA ASN A 146 5.48 7.03 -12.68
C ASN A 146 4.25 6.70 -11.80
N ARG A 147 3.53 7.71 -11.31
CA ARG A 147 2.41 7.51 -10.36
C ARG A 147 1.31 6.62 -10.92
N GLY A 148 1.04 6.71 -12.22
CA GLY A 148 0.04 5.86 -12.88
C GLY A 148 0.40 4.38 -12.82
N LEU A 149 1.69 4.04 -12.94
CA LEU A 149 2.17 2.66 -12.79
C LEU A 149 1.97 2.17 -11.35
N ALA A 150 2.31 2.99 -10.36
CA ALA A 150 2.12 2.66 -8.96
C ALA A 150 0.64 2.49 -8.61
N ILE A 151 -0.22 3.44 -9.01
CA ILE A 151 -1.66 3.38 -8.76
C ILE A 151 -2.28 2.18 -9.47
N GLY A 152 -1.95 1.95 -10.76
CA GLY A 152 -2.50 0.83 -11.52
C GLY A 152 -2.12 -0.53 -10.94
N ASN A 153 -0.83 -0.74 -10.66
CA ASN A 153 -0.36 -1.98 -10.04
C ASN A 153 -0.99 -2.19 -8.65
N GLY A 154 -0.98 -1.15 -7.81
CA GLY A 154 -1.52 -1.23 -6.47
C GLY A 154 -3.03 -1.39 -6.41
N ALA A 155 -3.78 -0.82 -7.36
CA ALA A 155 -5.23 -0.99 -7.42
C ALA A 155 -5.58 -2.45 -7.71
N VAL A 156 -4.95 -3.07 -8.71
CA VAL A 156 -5.14 -4.50 -9.01
C VAL A 156 -4.71 -5.37 -7.82
N TYR A 157 -3.58 -5.06 -7.21
CA TYR A 157 -3.11 -5.73 -6.00
C TYR A 157 -4.15 -5.69 -4.86
N LEU A 158 -4.71 -4.50 -4.56
CA LEU A 158 -5.70 -4.34 -3.51
C LEU A 158 -6.98 -5.10 -3.82
N LEU A 159 -7.47 -5.05 -5.06
CA LEU A 159 -8.66 -5.77 -5.48
C LEU A 159 -8.48 -7.29 -5.37
N LEU A 160 -7.30 -7.81 -5.73
CA LEU A 160 -6.97 -9.21 -5.55
C LEU A 160 -6.82 -9.57 -4.07
N LEU A 161 -6.17 -8.73 -3.27
CA LEU A 161 -5.96 -8.96 -1.85
C LEU A 161 -7.28 -9.05 -1.07
N LEU A 162 -8.28 -8.25 -1.46
CA LEU A 162 -9.62 -8.27 -0.88
C LEU A 162 -10.47 -9.46 -1.36
N SER A 163 -10.03 -10.18 -2.40
CA SER A 163 -10.72 -11.37 -2.88
C SER A 163 -10.25 -12.64 -2.16
N VAL A 164 -11.14 -13.60 -1.97
CA VAL A 164 -10.85 -14.87 -1.28
C VAL A 164 -9.71 -15.64 -1.95
N VAL A 165 -9.72 -15.71 -3.28
CA VAL A 165 -8.72 -16.44 -4.06
C VAL A 165 -7.43 -15.62 -4.23
N GLY A 166 -7.57 -14.31 -4.37
CA GLY A 166 -6.47 -13.43 -4.70
C GLY A 166 -5.52 -13.18 -3.54
N PHE A 167 -5.92 -13.36 -2.27
CA PHE A 167 -5.06 -13.08 -1.12
C PHE A 167 -3.65 -13.71 -1.20
N LEU A 168 -3.56 -14.98 -1.59
CA LEU A 168 -2.28 -15.71 -1.67
C LEU A 168 -1.42 -15.32 -2.88
N VAL A 169 -2.07 -14.94 -3.99
CA VAL A 169 -1.40 -14.69 -5.28
C VAL A 169 -1.22 -13.20 -5.58
N ALA A 170 -1.93 -12.32 -4.87
CA ALA A 170 -1.94 -10.88 -5.11
C ALA A 170 -0.53 -10.31 -5.07
N LEU A 171 0.23 -10.65 -4.03
CA LEU A 171 1.56 -10.08 -3.83
C LEU A 171 2.59 -10.59 -4.86
N PRO A 172 2.72 -11.91 -5.15
CA PRO A 172 3.56 -12.39 -6.24
C PRO A 172 3.19 -11.80 -7.60
N LEU A 173 1.90 -11.78 -7.96
CA LEU A 173 1.45 -11.26 -9.26
C LEU A 173 1.72 -9.77 -9.39
N ALA A 174 1.45 -8.99 -8.35
CA ALA A 174 1.72 -7.57 -8.35
C ALA A 174 3.22 -7.27 -8.44
N THR A 175 4.07 -8.06 -7.76
CA THR A 175 5.53 -7.96 -7.84
C THR A 175 6.04 -8.28 -9.24
N ILE A 176 5.56 -9.35 -9.87
CA ILE A 176 5.94 -9.73 -11.23
C ILE A 176 5.56 -8.61 -12.21
N ALA A 177 4.30 -8.15 -12.16
CA ALA A 177 3.82 -7.07 -13.03
C ALA A 177 4.60 -5.76 -12.82
N ALA A 178 4.86 -5.38 -11.57
CA ALA A 178 5.64 -4.21 -11.21
C ALA A 178 7.08 -4.31 -11.74
N THR A 179 7.70 -5.49 -11.63
CA THR A 179 9.06 -5.74 -12.11
C THR A 179 9.15 -5.61 -13.62
N VAL A 180 8.24 -6.25 -14.36
CA VAL A 180 8.21 -6.20 -15.84
C VAL A 180 8.15 -4.75 -16.32
N GLU A 181 7.25 -3.95 -15.78
CA GLU A 181 7.07 -2.56 -16.20
C GLU A 181 8.20 -1.63 -15.71
N THR A 182 8.74 -1.88 -14.52
CA THR A 182 9.89 -1.13 -14.00
C THR A 182 11.12 -1.35 -14.87
N VAL A 183 11.44 -2.60 -15.22
CA VAL A 183 12.60 -2.94 -16.05
C VAL A 183 12.47 -2.31 -17.44
N LYS A 184 11.27 -2.29 -18.03
CA LYS A 184 11.01 -1.60 -19.31
C LYS A 184 11.31 -0.09 -19.21
N LYS A 185 10.87 0.56 -18.12
CA LYS A 185 11.04 2.00 -17.92
C LYS A 185 12.44 2.44 -17.51
N ILE A 186 13.23 1.57 -16.87
CA ILE A 186 14.63 1.88 -16.55
C ILE A 186 15.52 1.84 -17.81
N LYS A 187 15.13 1.05 -18.82
CA LYS A 187 15.89 0.92 -20.08
C LYS A 187 15.61 2.05 -21.09
N GLN A 188 14.59 2.87 -20.87
CA GLN A 188 14.25 4.03 -21.70
C GLN A 188 14.94 5.28 -21.17
#